data_AF-A0A0E4CPQ9-F1
#
_entry.id   AF-A0A0E4CPQ9-F1
#
_cell.length_a   1.000
_cell.length_b   1.000
_cell.length_c   1.000
_cell.angle_alpha   90.00
_cell.angle_beta   90.00
_cell.angle_gamma   90.00
#
_symmetry.space_group_name_H-M   'P 1'
#
loop_
_entity.id
_entity.type
_entity.pdbx_description
1 polymer ?
#
loop_
_entity_poly.entity_id
_entity_poly.type
_entity_poly.pdbx_seq_one_letter_code
_entity_poly.pdbx_strand_id
1 'polypeptide(L)'
;MPSEPTTLLSLGVKSARYRRGVSSEARPKRHHRPALIVLAIVAAGGCLALGWWQWTRFESPSGTFQNLGYALQWPLFAWFCVYAYRNFVRYEQAPPRPRDHGAVTEIPAGLLPERPAPAQQPPDDDPALREYNAYLAQLAAQDAEKQNRTTA
;
A
#
# COMPACT_ATOMS: atom_id res chain seq x y z
N MET A 1 20.95 -22.77 62.15
CA MET A 1 19.95 -21.75 61.79
C MET A 1 20.64 -20.41 61.75
N PRO A 2 20.34 -19.53 60.78
CA PRO A 2 20.59 -19.57 59.33
C PRO A 2 21.65 -18.47 59.01
N SER A 3 22.16 -18.19 57.81
CA SER A 3 21.56 -18.08 56.48
C SER A 3 22.69 -17.81 55.47
N GLU A 4 22.75 -18.59 54.39
CA GLU A 4 23.19 -18.01 53.12
C GLU A 4 22.12 -17.05 52.61
N PRO A 5 22.51 -15.97 51.93
CA PRO A 5 21.80 -15.68 50.69
C PRO A 5 22.75 -15.26 49.55
N THR A 6 22.73 -16.06 48.50
CA THR A 6 22.41 -15.59 47.14
C THR A 6 23.29 -14.48 46.56
N THR A 7 24.28 -14.86 45.75
CA THR A 7 24.76 -14.00 44.66
C THR A 7 24.92 -14.80 43.35
N LEU A 8 23.88 -15.57 43.00
CA LEU A 8 23.68 -16.09 41.65
C LEU A 8 22.93 -15.08 40.77
N LEU A 9 23.55 -13.93 40.45
CA LEU A 9 23.04 -13.02 39.40
C LEU A 9 24.20 -12.25 38.73
N SER A 10 25.16 -12.95 38.15
CA SER A 10 26.14 -12.36 37.21
C SER A 10 25.97 -12.91 35.79
N LEU A 11 24.72 -13.07 35.36
CA LEU A 11 24.35 -13.64 34.05
C LEU A 11 23.35 -12.76 33.27
N GLY A 12 23.33 -11.45 33.56
CA GLY A 12 22.27 -10.56 33.06
C GLY A 12 22.71 -9.36 32.21
N VAL A 13 24.01 -9.12 31.98
CA VAL A 13 24.45 -7.83 31.39
C VAL A 13 25.50 -8.01 30.30
N LYS A 14 25.20 -8.77 29.23
CA LYS A 14 25.99 -8.69 27.98
C LYS A 14 25.18 -8.70 26.68
N SER A 15 23.85 -8.61 26.74
CA SER A 15 22.99 -8.64 25.54
C SER A 15 22.56 -7.25 25.01
N ALA A 16 23.01 -6.15 25.61
CA ALA A 16 22.56 -4.81 25.26
C ALA A 16 23.33 -4.12 24.11
N ARG A 17 24.13 -4.85 23.31
CA ARG A 17 24.99 -4.25 22.27
C ARG A 17 24.65 -4.57 20.81
N TYR A 18 23.61 -5.36 20.54
CA TYR A 18 23.27 -5.76 19.16
C TYR A 18 22.23 -4.88 18.44
N ARG A 19 21.95 -3.66 18.93
CA ARG A 19 20.87 -2.81 18.38
C ARG A 19 21.37 -1.49 17.76
N ARG A 20 22.49 -1.52 17.02
CA ARG A 20 23.05 -0.30 16.38
C ARG A 20 23.51 -0.48 14.92
N GLY A 21 23.01 -1.50 14.22
CA GLY A 21 23.48 -1.85 12.87
C GLY A 21 22.48 -1.68 11.72
N VAL A 22 21.26 -1.19 11.95
CA VAL A 22 20.26 -1.03 10.86
C VAL A 22 19.68 0.38 10.88
N SER A 23 20.55 1.37 10.75
CA SER A 23 20.15 2.64 10.16
C SER A 23 20.29 2.47 8.65
N SER A 24 19.32 1.80 8.04
CA SER A 24 19.11 1.93 6.60
C SER A 24 18.85 3.41 6.35
N GLU A 25 19.83 4.14 5.82
CA GLU A 25 19.60 5.46 5.24
C GLU A 25 18.52 5.30 4.17
N ALA A 26 17.28 5.61 4.56
CA ALA A 26 16.17 5.72 3.64
C ALA A 26 16.47 6.89 2.71
N ARG A 27 17.09 6.58 1.56
CA ARG A 27 17.34 7.53 0.48
C ARG A 27 16.03 8.28 0.22
N PRO A 28 15.97 9.62 0.37
CA PRO A 28 14.74 10.35 0.09
C PRO A 28 14.44 10.22 -1.40
N LYS A 29 13.48 9.35 -1.77
CA LYS A 29 12.89 9.35 -3.12
C LYS A 29 12.03 10.61 -3.23
N ARG A 30 12.62 11.74 -3.64
CA ARG A 30 11.94 13.04 -3.71
C ARG A 30 11.99 13.68 -5.09
N HIS A 31 11.85 12.89 -6.15
CA HIS A 31 12.02 13.38 -7.53
C HIS A 31 10.76 13.38 -8.42
N HIS A 32 9.60 12.92 -7.94
CA HIS A 32 8.41 12.80 -8.80
C HIS A 32 7.55 14.07 -8.85
N ARG A 33 7.75 14.99 -7.90
CA ARG A 33 6.92 16.19 -7.71
C ARG A 33 6.95 17.15 -8.91
N PRO A 34 8.12 17.57 -9.44
CA PRO A 34 8.13 18.51 -10.57
C PRO A 34 7.56 17.87 -11.84
N ALA A 35 7.78 16.58 -12.06
CA ALA A 35 7.24 15.86 -13.21
C ALA A 35 5.70 15.88 -13.22
N LEU A 36 5.07 15.65 -12.07
CA LEU A 36 3.60 15.71 -11.93
C LEU A 36 3.05 17.13 -12.08
N ILE A 37 3.78 18.17 -11.63
CA ILE A 37 3.41 19.57 -11.84
C ILE A 37 3.42 19.89 -13.33
N VAL A 38 4.51 19.56 -14.02
CA VAL A 38 4.65 19.81 -15.47
C VAL A 38 3.56 19.06 -16.22
N LEU A 39 3.31 17.80 -15.88
CA LEU A 39 2.23 17.01 -16.47
C LEU A 39 0.86 17.68 -16.29
N ALA A 40 0.54 18.14 -15.07
CA ALA A 40 -0.73 18.81 -14.79
C ALA A 40 -0.87 20.13 -15.56
N ILE A 41 0.20 20.91 -15.68
CA ILE A 41 0.22 22.17 -16.45
C ILE A 41 0.03 21.89 -17.94
N VAL A 42 0.74 20.91 -18.50
CA VAL A 42 0.61 20.52 -19.91
C VAL A 42 -0.81 20.01 -20.19
N ALA A 43 -1.36 19.16 -19.33
CA ALA A 43 -2.72 18.66 -19.47
C ALA A 43 -3.76 19.78 -19.40
N ALA A 44 -3.66 20.69 -18.41
CA ALA A 44 -4.55 21.83 -18.28
C ALA A 44 -4.43 22.79 -19.46
N GLY A 45 -3.20 23.11 -19.89
CA GLY A 45 -2.93 23.95 -21.05
C GLY A 45 -3.49 23.35 -22.34
N GLY A 46 -3.33 22.05 -22.53
CA GLY A 46 -3.93 21.32 -23.66
C GLY A 46 -5.45 21.37 -23.65
N CYS A 47 -6.08 21.16 -22.50
CA CYS A 47 -7.54 21.29 -22.35
C CYS A 47 -8.01 22.72 -22.68
N LEU A 48 -7.34 23.75 -22.16
CA LEU A 48 -7.71 25.14 -22.44
C LEU A 48 -7.49 25.51 -23.92
N ALA A 49 -6.43 25.01 -24.56
CA ALA A 49 -6.20 25.21 -25.99
C ALA A 49 -7.31 24.56 -26.84
N LEU A 50 -7.74 23.35 -26.48
CA LEU A 50 -8.88 22.68 -27.13
C LEU A 50 -10.19 23.44 -26.91
N GLY A 51 -10.43 23.93 -25.68
CA GLY A 51 -11.59 24.75 -25.36
C GLY A 51 -11.62 26.05 -26.15
N TRP A 52 -10.47 26.72 -26.25
CA TRP A 52 -10.29 27.92 -27.07
C TRP A 52 -10.58 27.65 -28.55
N TRP A 53 -10.03 26.56 -29.09
CA TRP A 53 -10.32 26.16 -30.47
C TRP A 53 -11.81 25.91 -30.68
N GLN A 54 -12.47 25.22 -29.74
CA GLN A 54 -13.92 24.99 -29.82
C GLN A 54 -14.76 26.27 -29.71
N TRP A 55 -14.33 27.22 -28.87
CA TRP A 55 -14.96 28.54 -28.79
C TRP A 55 -14.93 29.25 -30.15
N THR A 56 -13.76 29.31 -30.80
CA THR A 56 -13.63 29.93 -32.13
C THR A 56 -14.44 29.20 -33.21
N ARG A 57 -14.63 27.87 -33.07
CA ARG A 57 -15.49 27.09 -33.97
C ARG A 57 -16.98 27.30 -33.72
N PHE A 58 -17.39 27.57 -32.48
CA PHE A 58 -18.75 27.98 -32.14
C PHE A 58 -19.09 29.38 -32.69
N GLU A 59 -18.13 30.30 -32.70
CA GLU A 59 -18.32 31.66 -33.22
C GLU A 59 -18.42 31.72 -34.77
N SER A 60 -18.11 30.61 -35.45
CA SER A 60 -18.22 30.49 -36.90
C SER A 60 -19.69 30.44 -37.38
N PRO A 61 -20.00 30.77 -38.65
CA PRO A 61 -21.38 30.74 -39.20
C PRO A 61 -22.09 29.38 -39.15
N SER A 62 -21.34 28.30 -38.90
CA SER A 62 -21.82 26.92 -38.73
C SER A 62 -21.69 26.39 -37.30
N GLY A 63 -21.54 27.29 -36.32
CA GLY A 63 -21.44 26.94 -34.90
C GLY A 63 -22.72 26.31 -34.35
N THR A 64 -22.59 25.25 -33.55
CA THR A 64 -23.71 24.57 -32.89
C THR A 64 -23.59 24.67 -31.37
N PHE A 65 -24.71 24.53 -30.66
CA PHE A 65 -24.72 24.47 -29.18
C PHE A 65 -23.87 23.31 -28.62
N GLN A 66 -23.67 22.23 -29.39
CA GLN A 66 -22.81 21.13 -28.99
C GLN A 66 -21.32 21.56 -28.91
N ASN A 67 -20.85 22.41 -29.86
CA ASN A 67 -19.50 22.97 -29.82
C ASN A 67 -19.31 23.88 -28.61
N LEU A 68 -20.34 24.66 -28.25
CA LEU A 68 -20.32 25.47 -27.03
C LEU A 68 -20.22 24.60 -25.77
N GLY A 69 -21.00 23.52 -25.72
CA GLY A 69 -20.91 22.52 -24.66
C GLY A 69 -19.49 21.99 -24.49
N TYR A 70 -18.83 21.61 -25.60
CA TYR A 70 -17.43 21.19 -25.56
C TYR A 70 -16.49 22.32 -25.16
N ALA A 71 -16.66 23.54 -25.68
CA ALA A 71 -15.85 24.69 -25.34
C ALA A 71 -15.88 25.01 -23.83
N LEU A 72 -17.00 24.76 -23.15
CA LEU A 72 -17.15 24.91 -21.69
C LEU A 72 -16.73 23.65 -20.91
N GLN A 73 -16.90 22.46 -21.49
CA GLN A 73 -16.48 21.19 -20.90
C GLN A 73 -14.95 21.11 -20.75
N TRP A 74 -14.19 21.57 -21.75
CA TRP A 74 -12.73 21.50 -21.72
C TRP A 74 -12.11 22.31 -20.55
N PRO A 75 -12.56 23.54 -20.23
CA PRO A 75 -12.19 24.25 -19.00
C PRO A 75 -12.50 23.49 -17.70
N LEU A 76 -13.64 22.79 -17.61
CA LEU A 76 -13.94 21.96 -16.44
C LEU A 76 -12.89 20.85 -16.27
N PHE A 77 -12.48 20.21 -17.37
CA PHE A 77 -11.41 19.22 -17.32
C PHE A 77 -10.06 19.81 -16.96
N ALA A 78 -9.71 21.01 -17.46
CA ALA A 78 -8.49 21.70 -17.06
C ALA A 78 -8.48 21.97 -15.54
N TRP A 79 -9.60 22.47 -14.99
CA TRP A 79 -9.75 22.66 -13.55
C TRP A 79 -9.62 21.35 -12.78
N PHE A 80 -10.26 20.27 -13.28
CA PHE A 80 -10.18 18.95 -12.67
C PHE A 80 -8.74 18.42 -12.62
N CYS A 81 -7.94 18.56 -13.68
CA CYS A 81 -6.52 18.17 -13.68
C CYS A 81 -5.72 18.88 -12.58
N VAL A 82 -5.92 20.20 -12.44
CA VAL A 82 -5.26 20.99 -11.38
C VAL A 82 -5.75 20.59 -10.00
N TYR A 83 -7.07 20.39 -9.85
CA TYR A 83 -7.68 19.95 -8.59
C TYR A 83 -7.17 18.58 -8.14
N ALA A 84 -7.08 17.61 -9.07
CA ALA A 84 -6.56 16.28 -8.80
C ALA A 84 -5.11 16.35 -8.31
N TYR A 85 -4.25 17.13 -8.99
CA TYR A 85 -2.87 17.36 -8.55
C TYR A 85 -2.81 17.99 -7.15
N ARG A 86 -3.61 19.04 -6.88
CA ARG A 86 -3.67 19.69 -5.55
C ARG A 86 -4.10 18.71 -4.46
N ASN A 87 -5.10 17.88 -4.72
CA ASN A 87 -5.56 16.87 -3.77
C ASN A 87 -4.52 15.79 -3.54
N PHE A 88 -3.90 15.29 -4.61
CA PHE A 88 -2.80 14.33 -4.51
C PHE A 88 -1.68 14.84 -3.61
N VAL A 89 -1.23 16.08 -3.83
CA VAL A 89 -0.23 16.73 -2.98
C VAL A 89 -0.70 16.87 -1.53
N ARG A 90 -1.98 17.24 -1.31
CA ARG A 90 -2.57 17.31 0.03
C ARG A 90 -2.57 15.95 0.73
N TYR A 91 -2.89 14.87 0.01
CA TYR A 91 -2.91 13.51 0.56
C TYR A 91 -1.51 12.97 0.85
N GLU A 92 -0.50 13.29 0.03
CA GLU A 92 0.90 12.96 0.34
C GLU A 92 1.45 13.76 1.52
N GLN A 93 0.99 15.00 1.72
CA GLN A 93 1.43 15.86 2.82
C GLN A 93 0.70 15.60 4.12
N ALA A 94 -0.46 14.94 4.08
CA ALA A 94 -1.21 14.62 5.28
C ALA A 94 -0.34 13.72 6.17
N PRO A 95 -0.05 14.13 7.42
CA PRO A 95 0.60 13.26 8.39
C PRO A 95 -0.18 11.94 8.45
N PRO A 96 0.49 10.79 8.61
CA PRO A 96 -0.21 9.54 8.89
C PRO A 96 -1.18 9.83 10.03
N ARG A 97 -2.50 9.66 9.79
CA ARG A 97 -3.46 9.79 10.88
C ARG A 97 -2.98 8.84 11.98
N PRO A 98 -2.84 9.30 13.24
CA PRO A 98 -2.55 8.40 14.34
C PRO A 98 -3.50 7.23 14.21
N ARG A 99 -2.96 6.00 14.14
CA ARG A 99 -3.79 4.80 14.15
C ARG A 99 -4.61 4.88 15.42
N ASP A 100 -5.91 5.03 15.28
CA ASP A 100 -6.81 5.00 16.41
C ASP A 100 -6.87 3.54 16.87
N HIS A 101 -6.06 3.21 17.87
CA HIS A 101 -6.06 1.87 18.48
C HIS A 101 -7.38 1.56 19.19
N GLY A 102 -8.29 2.54 19.33
CA GLY A 102 -9.66 2.36 19.82
C GLY A 102 -10.72 2.23 18.72
N ALA A 103 -10.37 2.46 17.45
CA ALA A 103 -11.25 2.10 16.36
C ALA A 103 -11.33 0.57 16.30
N VAL A 104 -12.50 0.02 16.61
CA VAL A 104 -12.80 -1.42 16.57
C VAL A 104 -12.70 -1.90 15.11
N THR A 105 -11.47 -2.11 14.64
CA THR A 105 -11.14 -2.84 13.41
C THR A 105 -11.06 -4.35 13.65
N GLU A 106 -11.24 -4.78 14.90
CA GLU A 106 -11.56 -6.16 15.21
C GLU A 106 -13.02 -6.39 14.86
N ILE A 107 -13.29 -7.33 13.96
CA ILE A 107 -14.65 -7.81 13.76
C ILE A 107 -15.07 -8.42 15.10
N PRO A 108 -16.06 -7.87 15.83
CA PRO A 108 -16.46 -8.42 17.12
C PRO A 108 -16.76 -9.91 16.94
N ALA A 109 -16.25 -10.73 17.87
CA ALA A 109 -16.22 -12.18 17.75
C ALA A 109 -17.60 -12.84 17.53
N GLY A 110 -18.70 -12.09 17.71
CA GLY A 110 -20.08 -12.52 17.43
C GLY A 110 -20.68 -12.05 16.09
N LEU A 111 -19.95 -11.32 15.25
CA LEU A 111 -20.41 -10.94 13.88
C LEU A 111 -20.00 -11.97 12.82
N LEU A 112 -19.02 -12.82 13.11
CA LEU A 112 -18.70 -13.95 12.24
C LEU A 112 -19.50 -15.16 12.74
N PRO A 113 -20.21 -15.88 11.86
CA PRO A 113 -20.69 -17.22 12.18
C PRO A 113 -19.51 -18.02 12.73
N GLU A 114 -19.76 -18.78 13.80
CA GLU A 114 -18.74 -19.66 14.37
C GLU A 114 -18.17 -20.52 13.25
N ARG A 115 -16.86 -20.38 13.01
CA ARG A 115 -16.19 -21.10 11.92
C ARG A 115 -16.45 -22.57 12.18
N PRO A 116 -17.18 -23.28 11.29
CA PRO A 116 -17.33 -24.72 11.47
C PRO A 116 -15.93 -25.29 11.63
N ALA A 117 -15.72 -26.04 12.71
CA ALA A 117 -14.49 -26.79 12.90
C ALA A 117 -14.16 -27.48 11.57
N PRO A 118 -12.92 -27.44 11.08
CA PRO A 118 -12.57 -28.09 9.83
C PRO A 118 -13.15 -29.50 9.91
N ALA A 119 -14.12 -29.80 9.03
CA ALA A 119 -14.56 -31.18 8.89
C ALA A 119 -13.26 -31.96 8.66
N GLN A 120 -13.02 -32.99 9.47
CA GLN A 120 -11.90 -33.89 9.26
C GLN A 120 -11.95 -34.26 7.78
N GLN A 121 -10.99 -33.75 7.00
CA GLN A 121 -11.00 -33.97 5.56
C GLN A 121 -11.04 -35.48 5.39
N PRO A 122 -12.00 -36.01 4.60
CA PRO A 122 -11.96 -37.42 4.26
C PRO A 122 -10.56 -37.72 3.69
N PRO A 123 -10.01 -38.93 3.92
CA PRO A 123 -8.72 -39.32 3.37
C PRO A 123 -8.62 -38.88 1.91
N ASP A 124 -7.51 -38.25 1.56
CA ASP A 124 -7.25 -37.67 0.23
C ASP A 124 -7.14 -38.82 -0.79
N ASP A 125 -8.28 -39.33 -1.24
CA ASP A 125 -8.38 -40.53 -2.10
C ASP A 125 -7.89 -40.25 -3.53
N ASP A 126 -7.66 -38.98 -3.89
CA ASP A 126 -7.10 -38.60 -5.18
C ASP A 126 -5.57 -38.81 -5.20
N PRO A 127 -5.04 -39.71 -6.05
CA PRO A 127 -3.60 -39.92 -6.18
C PRO A 127 -2.85 -38.63 -6.57
N ALA A 128 -3.44 -37.75 -7.37
CA ALA A 128 -2.78 -36.54 -7.84
C ALA A 128 -2.58 -35.51 -6.72
N LEU A 129 -3.57 -35.37 -5.82
CA LEU A 129 -3.49 -34.47 -4.67
C LEU A 129 -2.46 -34.94 -3.65
N ARG A 130 -2.34 -36.26 -3.43
CA ARG A 130 -1.31 -36.84 -2.55
C ARG A 130 0.10 -36.54 -3.04
N GLU A 131 0.36 -36.69 -4.34
CA GLU A 131 1.66 -36.35 -4.92
C GLU A 131 1.97 -34.85 -4.81
N TYR A 132 0.98 -34.00 -5.07
CA TYR A 132 1.12 -32.56 -4.94
C TYR A 132 1.39 -32.11 -3.50
N ASN A 133 0.64 -32.63 -2.53
CA ASN A 133 0.83 -32.33 -1.11
C ASN A 133 2.20 -32.84 -0.61
N ALA A 134 2.65 -34.00 -1.08
CA ALA A 134 4.00 -34.52 -0.78
C ALA A 134 5.10 -33.61 -1.35
N TYR A 135 4.92 -33.11 -2.58
CA TYR A 135 5.85 -32.16 -3.20
C TYR A 135 5.90 -30.84 -2.40
N LEU A 136 4.75 -30.28 -2.01
CA LEU A 136 4.71 -29.07 -1.17
C LEU A 136 5.39 -29.29 0.19
N ALA A 137 5.18 -30.45 0.81
CA ALA A 137 5.83 -30.80 2.07
C ALA A 137 7.36 -30.90 1.92
N GLN A 138 7.84 -31.47 0.82
CA GLN A 138 9.27 -31.57 0.54
C GLN A 138 9.89 -30.18 0.33
N LEU A 139 9.21 -29.27 -0.37
CA LEU A 139 9.68 -27.91 -0.56
C LEU A 139 9.75 -27.14 0.77
N ALA A 140 8.71 -27.26 1.60
CA ALA A 140 8.68 -26.65 2.93
C ALA A 140 9.81 -27.18 3.83
N ALA A 141 10.13 -28.47 3.77
CA ALA A 141 11.24 -29.06 4.51
C ALA A 141 12.60 -28.51 4.04
N GLN A 142 12.81 -28.39 2.72
CA GLN A 142 14.05 -27.80 2.17
C GLN A 142 14.22 -26.33 2.55
N ASP A 143 13.14 -25.56 2.53
CA ASP A 143 13.16 -24.15 2.93
C ASP A 143 13.47 -24.01 4.43
N ALA A 144 12.89 -24.87 5.27
CA ALA A 144 13.22 -24.93 6.70
C ALA A 144 14.70 -25.29 6.95
N GLU A 145 15.25 -26.26 6.21
CA GLU A 145 16.67 -26.62 6.30
C GLU A 145 17.60 -25.47 5.87
N LYS A 146 17.28 -24.78 4.76
CA LYS A 146 18.04 -23.60 4.32
C LYS A 146 17.99 -22.47 5.34
N GLN A 147 16.82 -22.23 5.93
CA GLN A 147 16.63 -21.22 6.97
C GLN A 147 17.45 -21.55 8.23
N ASN A 148 17.50 -22.81 8.65
CA ASN A 148 18.33 -23.26 9.77
C ASN A 148 19.84 -23.12 9.48
N ARG A 149 20.29 -23.46 8.26
CA ARG A 149 21.71 -23.28 7.86
C ARG A 149 22.14 -21.81 7.78
N THR A 150 21.22 -20.90 7.50
CA THR A 150 21.50 -19.47 7.41
C THR A 150 21.50 -18.80 8.80
N THR A 151 20.93 -19.46 9.81
CA THR A 151 20.78 -18.92 11.16
C THR A 151 21.82 -19.47 12.16
N ALA A 152 22.60 -20.48 11.78
CA ALA A 152 23.72 -21.05 12.56
C ALA A 152 25.06 -20.42 12.16
#